data_AF-Q01SD7-F1
#
_entry.id   AF-Q01SD7-F1
#
_cell.length_a   1.000
_cell.length_b   1.000
_cell.length_c   1.000
_cell.angle_alpha   90.00
_cell.angle_beta   90.00
_cell.angle_gamma   90.00
#
_symmetry.space_group_name_H-M   'P 1'
#
loop_
_entity.id
_entity.type
_entity.pdbx_description
1 polymer ?
#
loop_
_entity_poly.entity_id
_entity_poly.type
_entity_poly.pdbx_seq_one_letter_code
_entity_poly.pdbx_strand_id
1 'polypeptide(L)'
;MRLLSLSHFGSFPPSREIWKRSGKLYTAGKFRYHPRPSRRGFCFSGGMMIPRLFFVSASVAASLWAAPPLTTIQDVLYKADGTRFNGSLTISWTSFEAIDRSVIAQQTTTVNVANGSLQVQLVPTTTATPAAFYTVVYHSDGRIQFQETWAVPSSTQPLRVRDVRIANPGAAGADTTNTTVQESDITGLISDLGARPLKGPAYAAGRVAFVNPSGAMETVNGSPSDCVRVDGSSGPCGGVPPNFADNDSPAGVVDGGNTVFTLNGVPNPPASLTVYRNGVLLKAGQDFALSGSQITFLATPPQPGDTLLAGYRLAGGNDTTPQLYPNPQVLCSGLGGATSSSTLASVGACNIPAGFLAAGDRVEVRFDLEHQGSAGGFTFEVHWGATTVLSRNALPADALATGRADIALTAQGAQLSHQSWGTTLGFAAAVGSATDDYNAGLTVDFRANAAQSGETVTLKNFTVIRLP
;
A
#
# COMPACT_ATOMS: atom_id res chain seq x y z
N MET A 1 68.08 29.73 -12.32
CA MET A 1 68.45 28.48 -11.62
C MET A 1 67.20 27.63 -11.50
N ARG A 2 67.14 26.42 -12.07
CA ARG A 2 67.67 25.12 -11.57
C ARG A 2 67.05 24.67 -10.22
N LEU A 3 66.22 23.60 -10.30
CA LEU A 3 66.05 22.45 -9.37
C LEU A 3 65.65 22.71 -7.89
N LEU A 4 64.96 21.82 -7.15
CA LEU A 4 64.03 20.69 -7.43
C LEU A 4 63.42 20.23 -6.05
N SER A 5 62.45 19.30 -6.06
CA SER A 5 62.06 18.36 -4.97
C SER A 5 61.08 18.86 -3.87
N LEU A 6 60.30 18.01 -3.15
CA LEU A 6 59.33 16.93 -3.51
C LEU A 6 58.71 16.28 -2.24
N SER A 7 57.39 16.37 -2.01
CA SER A 7 56.51 15.47 -1.19
C SER A 7 55.09 16.10 -1.10
N HIS A 8 53.97 15.43 -1.38
CA HIS A 8 53.27 14.31 -0.70
C HIS A 8 52.82 14.66 0.75
N PHE A 9 51.57 14.51 1.19
CA PHE A 9 50.29 13.93 0.67
C PHE A 9 49.13 14.96 0.84
N GLY A 10 47.91 14.81 0.32
CA GLY A 10 47.32 13.80 -0.58
C GLY A 10 45.78 13.90 -0.57
N SER A 11 45.11 13.72 -1.72
CA SER A 11 43.65 13.89 -1.87
C SER A 11 43.05 12.94 -2.91
N PHE A 12 41.83 12.45 -2.65
CA PHE A 12 41.13 11.47 -3.50
C PHE A 12 39.70 11.90 -3.84
N PRO A 13 39.42 12.11 -5.13
CA PRO A 13 38.10 11.96 -5.74
C PRO A 13 38.17 10.91 -6.89
N PRO A 14 37.14 10.77 -7.72
CA PRO A 14 35.91 10.02 -7.45
C PRO A 14 35.89 8.67 -8.19
N SER A 15 35.09 7.70 -7.72
CA SER A 15 34.88 6.42 -8.40
C SER A 15 33.88 6.53 -9.55
N ARG A 16 34.24 5.99 -10.73
CA ARG A 16 33.34 5.70 -11.85
C ARG A 16 33.24 4.20 -12.10
N GLU A 17 32.23 3.83 -12.87
CA GLU A 17 31.89 2.46 -13.27
C GLU A 17 33.04 1.72 -13.99
N ILE A 18 33.03 0.39 -13.88
CA ILE A 18 33.11 -0.58 -15.00
C ILE A 18 32.95 -2.00 -14.43
N TRP A 19 32.05 -2.80 -15.01
CA TRP A 19 32.31 -4.20 -15.37
C TRP A 19 31.35 -4.60 -16.50
N LYS A 20 31.88 -5.28 -17.53
CA LYS A 20 31.14 -5.52 -18.79
C LYS A 20 30.35 -6.83 -18.79
N ARG A 21 29.19 -6.81 -19.46
CA ARG A 21 28.55 -8.01 -20.01
C ARG A 21 29.51 -8.78 -20.93
N SER A 22 29.41 -10.10 -20.91
CA SER A 22 29.77 -10.95 -22.04
C SER A 22 28.73 -12.06 -22.19
N GLY A 23 28.35 -12.37 -23.43
CA GLY A 23 27.43 -13.45 -23.75
C GLY A 23 27.41 -13.70 -25.26
N LYS A 24 27.26 -14.96 -25.66
CA LYS A 24 27.04 -15.38 -27.06
C LYS A 24 26.16 -16.63 -27.11
N LEU A 25 25.54 -16.85 -28.27
CA LEU A 25 24.39 -17.74 -28.45
C LEU A 25 24.72 -18.94 -29.36
N TYR A 26 24.17 -20.11 -28.97
CA TYR A 26 23.59 -21.17 -29.83
C TYR A 26 24.58 -21.94 -30.77
N THR A 27 24.32 -23.15 -31.30
CA THR A 27 23.14 -24.06 -31.28
C THR A 27 23.55 -25.54 -31.46
N ALA A 28 22.62 -26.47 -31.17
CA ALA A 28 22.53 -27.88 -31.63
C ALA A 28 23.52 -28.94 -31.05
N GLY A 29 23.12 -30.21 -30.86
CA GLY A 29 21.75 -30.77 -30.92
C GLY A 29 21.65 -32.32 -30.84
N LYS A 30 20.39 -32.81 -30.86
CA LYS A 30 19.89 -34.21 -30.97
C LYS A 30 19.92 -35.13 -29.72
N PHE A 31 18.70 -35.58 -29.37
CA PHE A 31 18.35 -36.75 -28.53
C PHE A 31 18.69 -38.09 -29.23
N ARG A 32 18.87 -39.17 -28.44
CA ARG A 32 17.88 -40.29 -28.28
C ARG A 32 18.31 -41.35 -27.24
N TYR A 33 17.42 -42.31 -26.97
CA TYR A 33 17.48 -43.28 -25.87
C TYR A 33 17.07 -44.69 -26.36
N HIS A 34 17.54 -45.76 -25.69
CA HIS A 34 17.11 -47.18 -25.86
C HIS A 34 17.48 -47.90 -27.18
N PRO A 35 17.48 -49.27 -27.26
CA PRO A 35 16.72 -50.26 -26.45
C PRO A 35 17.46 -51.53 -25.90
N ARG A 36 16.66 -52.48 -25.40
CA ARG A 36 16.90 -53.85 -24.82
C ARG A 36 17.12 -54.96 -25.92
N PRO A 37 17.11 -56.29 -25.65
CA PRO A 37 17.77 -57.19 -24.63
C PRO A 37 18.35 -58.54 -25.23
N SER A 38 18.92 -59.47 -24.40
CA SER A 38 18.40 -60.86 -24.14
C SER A 38 19.38 -62.05 -23.78
N ARG A 39 19.03 -62.77 -22.69
CA ARG A 39 19.04 -64.24 -22.33
C ARG A 39 20.20 -65.26 -22.58
N ARG A 40 20.25 -66.24 -21.62
CA ARG A 40 20.86 -67.62 -21.56
C ARG A 40 22.34 -67.72 -21.07
N GLY A 41 22.78 -68.71 -20.26
CA GLY A 41 22.07 -69.69 -19.40
C GLY A 41 22.90 -70.94 -18.95
N PHE A 42 22.70 -71.43 -17.70
CA PHE A 42 23.26 -72.69 -17.06
C PHE A 42 24.80 -72.77 -16.86
N CYS A 43 25.44 -73.53 -15.94
CA CYS A 43 25.11 -74.51 -14.86
C CYS A 43 26.34 -74.63 -13.89
N PHE A 44 26.48 -75.37 -12.76
CA PHE A 44 25.67 -76.26 -11.87
C PHE A 44 26.45 -76.45 -10.51
N SER A 45 25.81 -76.98 -9.44
CA SER A 45 26.39 -77.58 -8.20
C SER A 45 26.95 -76.64 -7.10
N GLY A 46 26.68 -76.82 -5.79
CA GLY A 46 25.75 -77.73 -5.10
C GLY A 46 25.91 -77.70 -3.54
N GLY A 47 24.84 -77.91 -2.75
CA GLY A 47 24.96 -77.98 -1.27
C GLY A 47 23.68 -77.84 -0.40
N MET A 48 23.06 -78.97 -0.04
CA MET A 48 22.31 -79.31 1.20
C MET A 48 21.32 -78.33 1.91
N MET A 49 20.01 -78.60 1.70
CA MET A 49 18.88 -78.72 2.67
C MET A 49 18.66 -77.75 3.86
N ILE A 50 17.46 -77.15 3.94
CA ILE A 50 16.39 -77.39 4.97
C ILE A 50 15.12 -76.53 4.63
N PRO A 51 13.87 -76.96 4.91
CA PRO A 51 12.71 -76.47 4.13
C PRO A 51 11.68 -75.58 4.87
N ARG A 52 11.06 -74.64 4.14
CA ARG A 52 9.68 -74.15 4.34
C ARG A 52 8.99 -73.88 2.99
N LEU A 53 7.66 -74.00 2.96
CA LEU A 53 6.84 -73.88 1.75
C LEU A 53 6.81 -72.44 1.21
N PHE A 54 6.82 -72.29 -0.12
CA PHE A 54 5.81 -71.51 -0.89
C PHE A 54 5.94 -71.83 -2.39
N PHE A 55 4.82 -72.04 -3.08
CA PHE A 55 4.79 -72.23 -4.54
C PHE A 55 4.80 -70.87 -5.26
N VAL A 56 5.65 -70.72 -6.27
CA VAL A 56 5.56 -69.61 -7.25
C VAL A 56 5.63 -70.19 -8.65
N SER A 57 4.54 -70.09 -9.40
CA SER A 57 4.48 -70.45 -10.82
C SER A 57 4.94 -69.26 -11.67
N ALA A 58 5.90 -69.48 -12.58
CA ALA A 58 6.50 -68.43 -13.39
C ALA A 58 5.92 -68.43 -14.82
N SER A 59 4.77 -67.78 -15.02
CA SER A 59 4.15 -67.58 -16.34
C SER A 59 4.78 -66.39 -17.09
N VAL A 60 4.93 -66.54 -18.41
CA VAL A 60 5.52 -65.49 -19.26
C VAL A 60 4.43 -64.51 -19.71
N ALA A 61 4.38 -63.34 -19.09
CA ALA A 61 3.50 -62.26 -19.51
C ALA A 61 4.01 -61.59 -20.80
N ALA A 62 3.31 -61.81 -21.91
CA ALA A 62 3.41 -60.93 -23.08
C ALA A 62 2.70 -59.61 -22.75
N SER A 63 3.38 -58.48 -22.96
CA SER A 63 2.79 -57.15 -22.72
C SER A 63 1.83 -56.78 -23.84
N LEU A 64 0.60 -57.32 -23.77
CA LEU A 64 -0.54 -56.78 -24.50
C LEU A 64 -0.73 -55.33 -24.07
N TRP A 65 -0.66 -54.40 -25.01
CA TRP A 65 -1.13 -53.04 -24.77
C TRP A 65 -2.65 -53.09 -24.65
N ALA A 66 -3.19 -52.51 -23.58
CA ALA A 66 -4.63 -52.46 -23.38
C ALA A 66 -5.27 -51.61 -24.49
N ALA A 67 -6.49 -51.98 -24.90
CA ALA A 67 -7.34 -51.08 -25.66
C ALA A 67 -7.75 -49.87 -24.78
N PRO A 68 -8.06 -48.70 -25.38
CA PRO A 68 -8.51 -47.55 -24.63
C PRO A 68 -9.70 -47.88 -23.72
N PRO A 69 -9.82 -47.27 -22.52
CA PRO A 69 -10.98 -47.47 -21.67
C PRO A 69 -12.23 -46.94 -22.36
N LEU A 70 -13.27 -47.78 -22.44
CA LEU A 70 -14.55 -47.44 -23.06
C LEU A 70 -15.64 -47.33 -21.99
N THR A 71 -16.37 -46.22 -21.99
CA THR A 71 -17.60 -46.06 -21.23
C THR A 71 -18.79 -46.53 -22.06
N THR A 72 -19.64 -47.36 -21.47
CA THR A 72 -20.88 -47.82 -22.12
C THR A 72 -21.97 -46.79 -21.91
N ILE A 73 -22.62 -46.38 -22.99
CA ILE A 73 -23.85 -45.58 -22.98
C ILE A 73 -24.98 -46.51 -23.41
N GLN A 74 -26.01 -46.64 -22.58
CA GLN A 74 -27.15 -47.53 -22.80
C GLN A 74 -28.45 -46.86 -22.32
N ASP A 75 -29.44 -46.77 -23.21
CA ASP A 75 -30.72 -46.11 -22.89
C ASP A 75 -31.87 -46.66 -23.75
N VAL A 76 -33.10 -46.27 -23.42
CA VAL A 76 -34.29 -46.56 -24.25
C VAL A 76 -34.87 -45.25 -24.78
N LEU A 77 -34.73 -45.05 -26.08
CA LEU A 77 -35.15 -43.86 -26.81
C LEU A 77 -36.61 -43.96 -27.27
N TYR A 78 -37.33 -42.85 -27.15
CA TYR A 78 -38.74 -42.71 -27.51
C TYR A 78 -38.93 -41.51 -28.45
N LYS A 79 -39.95 -41.60 -29.31
CA LYS A 79 -40.50 -40.46 -30.07
C LYS A 79 -41.44 -39.65 -29.16
N ALA A 80 -41.77 -38.43 -29.54
CA ALA A 80 -42.64 -37.54 -28.75
C ALA A 80 -44.10 -38.05 -28.60
N ASP A 81 -44.52 -39.00 -29.44
CA ASP A 81 -45.79 -39.72 -29.36
C ASP A 81 -45.79 -40.88 -28.34
N GLY A 82 -44.68 -41.11 -27.63
CA GLY A 82 -44.50 -42.21 -26.69
C GLY A 82 -44.17 -43.56 -27.32
N THR A 83 -44.13 -43.67 -28.66
CA THR A 83 -43.61 -44.85 -29.35
C THR A 83 -42.09 -44.94 -29.22
N ARG A 84 -41.50 -46.13 -29.44
CA ARG A 84 -40.05 -46.31 -29.36
C ARG A 84 -39.37 -45.78 -30.63
N PHE A 85 -38.22 -45.11 -30.47
CA PHE A 85 -37.42 -44.67 -31.60
C PHE A 85 -36.86 -45.87 -32.40
N ASN A 86 -36.76 -45.73 -33.71
CA ASN A 86 -36.15 -46.73 -34.59
C ASN A 86 -35.39 -46.01 -35.71
N GLY A 87 -34.12 -46.36 -35.94
CA GLY A 87 -33.24 -45.61 -36.82
C GLY A 87 -31.77 -45.81 -36.48
N SER A 88 -30.94 -44.79 -36.67
CA SER A 88 -29.50 -44.84 -36.34
C SER A 88 -28.95 -43.49 -35.87
N LEU A 89 -27.85 -43.54 -35.12
CA LEU A 89 -27.08 -42.38 -34.66
C LEU A 89 -25.73 -42.38 -35.40
N THR A 90 -25.40 -41.28 -36.06
CA THR A 90 -24.06 -41.03 -36.61
C THR A 90 -23.28 -40.19 -35.60
N ILE A 91 -22.25 -40.79 -35.00
CA ILE A 91 -21.44 -40.20 -33.94
C ILE A 91 -20.08 -39.84 -34.53
N SER A 92 -19.59 -38.62 -34.31
CA SER A 92 -18.35 -38.11 -34.91
C SER A 92 -17.52 -37.27 -33.93
N TRP A 93 -16.19 -37.27 -34.09
CA TRP A 93 -15.24 -36.60 -33.19
C TRP A 93 -13.97 -36.17 -33.92
N THR A 94 -13.34 -35.09 -33.44
CA THR A 94 -11.97 -34.70 -33.81
C THR A 94 -10.93 -35.54 -33.05
N SER A 95 -9.66 -35.48 -33.43
CA SER A 95 -8.60 -36.27 -32.77
C SER A 95 -8.23 -35.71 -31.39
N PHE A 96 -8.05 -36.60 -30.40
CA PHE A 96 -7.66 -36.25 -29.02
C PHE A 96 -6.80 -37.33 -28.36
N GLU A 97 -6.03 -36.97 -27.33
CA GLU A 97 -5.39 -37.92 -26.42
C GLU A 97 -6.28 -38.12 -25.19
N ALA A 98 -6.57 -39.38 -24.84
CA ALA A 98 -7.35 -39.73 -23.65
C ALA A 98 -6.46 -39.88 -22.40
N ILE A 99 -7.05 -39.97 -21.21
CA ILE A 99 -6.33 -39.99 -19.92
C ILE A 99 -5.33 -41.16 -19.75
N ASP A 100 -5.49 -42.25 -20.49
CA ASP A 100 -4.56 -43.38 -20.55
C ASP A 100 -3.38 -43.18 -21.53
N ARG A 101 -3.34 -42.01 -22.19
CA ARG A 101 -2.45 -41.64 -23.31
C ARG A 101 -2.69 -42.39 -24.61
N SER A 102 -3.89 -42.95 -24.79
CA SER A 102 -4.30 -43.43 -26.11
C SER A 102 -4.61 -42.26 -27.04
N VAL A 103 -4.05 -42.31 -28.25
CA VAL A 103 -4.30 -41.30 -29.31
C VAL A 103 -5.51 -41.74 -30.11
N ILE A 104 -6.61 -41.02 -29.94
CA ILE A 104 -7.87 -41.26 -30.66
C ILE A 104 -7.85 -40.45 -31.95
N ALA A 105 -7.81 -41.14 -33.09
CA ALA A 105 -7.88 -40.50 -34.40
C ALA A 105 -9.29 -39.94 -34.68
N GLN A 106 -9.38 -38.85 -35.45
CA GLN A 106 -10.66 -38.31 -35.93
C GLN A 106 -11.38 -39.34 -36.80
N GLN A 107 -12.63 -39.66 -36.45
CA GLN A 107 -13.45 -40.61 -37.18
C GLN A 107 -14.96 -40.35 -36.95
N THR A 108 -15.77 -41.23 -37.52
CA THR A 108 -17.18 -41.41 -37.17
C THR A 108 -17.50 -42.90 -36.99
N THR A 109 -18.57 -43.18 -36.26
CA THR A 109 -19.20 -44.51 -36.15
C THR A 109 -20.73 -44.37 -36.26
N THR A 110 -21.41 -45.42 -36.71
CA THR A 110 -22.87 -45.45 -36.83
C THR A 110 -23.44 -46.53 -35.92
N VAL A 111 -24.41 -46.17 -35.08
CA VAL A 111 -25.07 -47.06 -34.12
C VAL A 111 -26.53 -47.23 -34.51
N ASN A 112 -26.97 -48.46 -34.73
CA ASN A 112 -28.38 -48.75 -35.02
C ASN A 112 -29.19 -48.80 -33.72
N VAL A 113 -30.36 -48.16 -33.71
CA VAL A 113 -31.32 -48.19 -32.60
C VAL A 113 -32.57 -48.92 -33.07
N ALA A 114 -32.73 -50.15 -32.61
CA ALA A 114 -33.91 -50.97 -32.88
C ALA A 114 -34.79 -51.04 -31.63
N ASN A 115 -36.12 -50.88 -31.79
CA ASN A 115 -37.09 -50.89 -30.68
C ASN A 115 -36.66 -50.02 -29.48
N GLY A 116 -36.19 -48.80 -29.78
CA GLY A 116 -35.70 -47.81 -28.81
C GLY A 116 -34.36 -48.13 -28.15
N SER A 117 -33.83 -49.35 -28.29
CA SER A 117 -32.61 -49.76 -27.57
C SER A 117 -31.37 -49.11 -28.19
N LEU A 118 -30.77 -48.18 -27.45
CA LEU A 118 -29.44 -47.65 -27.75
C LEU A 118 -28.41 -48.37 -26.88
N GLN A 119 -27.32 -48.83 -27.49
CA GLN A 119 -26.10 -49.23 -26.80
C GLN A 119 -24.88 -48.84 -27.64
N VAL A 120 -23.94 -48.10 -27.05
CA VAL A 120 -22.67 -47.73 -27.69
C VAL A 120 -21.55 -47.69 -26.64
N GLN A 121 -20.31 -47.91 -27.07
CA GLN A 121 -19.12 -47.76 -26.24
C GLN A 121 -18.21 -46.70 -26.84
N LEU A 122 -17.85 -45.68 -26.04
CA LEU A 122 -17.06 -44.53 -26.46
C LEU A 122 -15.92 -44.27 -25.46
N VAL A 123 -14.81 -43.71 -25.95
CA VAL A 123 -13.68 -43.31 -25.09
C VAL A 123 -14.09 -42.04 -24.30
N PRO A 124 -13.80 -41.94 -22.98
CA PRO A 124 -14.07 -40.74 -22.20
C PRO A 124 -13.41 -39.48 -22.77
N THR A 125 -14.15 -38.38 -22.81
CA THR A 125 -13.68 -37.08 -23.33
C THR A 125 -13.59 -35.98 -22.28
N THR A 126 -14.22 -36.13 -21.11
CA THR A 126 -14.17 -35.09 -20.05
C THR A 126 -12.77 -34.88 -19.46
N THR A 127 -11.84 -35.79 -19.71
CA THR A 127 -10.43 -35.74 -19.31
C THR A 127 -9.46 -35.77 -20.51
N ALA A 128 -9.95 -35.53 -21.72
CA ALA A 128 -9.14 -35.56 -22.95
C ALA A 128 -8.33 -34.26 -23.18
N THR A 129 -7.20 -34.40 -23.88
CA THR A 129 -6.34 -33.29 -24.31
C THR A 129 -6.09 -33.33 -25.82
N PRO A 130 -6.44 -32.29 -26.60
CA PRO A 130 -7.28 -31.15 -26.21
C PRO A 130 -8.70 -31.58 -25.81
N ALA A 131 -9.45 -30.66 -25.21
CA ALA A 131 -10.83 -30.92 -24.81
C ALA A 131 -11.69 -31.35 -26.03
N ALA A 132 -12.40 -32.47 -25.88
CA ALA A 132 -13.06 -33.15 -26.98
C ALA A 132 -14.54 -33.46 -26.66
N PHE A 133 -15.34 -33.57 -27.72
CA PHE A 133 -16.77 -33.86 -27.65
C PHE A 133 -17.17 -34.75 -28.81
N TYR A 134 -18.23 -35.54 -28.62
CA TYR A 134 -18.87 -36.29 -29.70
C TYR A 134 -20.05 -35.49 -30.25
N THR A 135 -20.09 -35.27 -31.56
CA THR A 135 -21.25 -34.74 -32.27
C THR A 135 -22.11 -35.92 -32.74
N VAL A 136 -23.37 -35.94 -32.32
CA VAL A 136 -24.31 -37.05 -32.54
C VAL A 136 -25.48 -36.56 -33.39
N VAL A 137 -25.64 -37.15 -34.58
CA VAL A 137 -26.74 -36.87 -35.51
C VAL A 137 -27.69 -38.05 -35.52
N TYR A 138 -28.97 -37.80 -35.23
CA TYR A 138 -30.01 -38.82 -35.19
C TYR A 138 -30.69 -38.93 -36.56
N HIS A 139 -30.81 -40.16 -37.07
CA HIS A 139 -31.46 -40.49 -38.33
C HIS A 139 -32.65 -41.42 -38.09
N SER A 140 -33.79 -41.14 -38.73
CA SER A 140 -34.99 -41.99 -38.78
C SER A 140 -35.65 -41.79 -40.14
N ASP A 141 -36.28 -42.82 -40.68
CA ASP A 141 -37.07 -42.73 -41.92
C ASP A 141 -36.31 -42.12 -43.12
N GLY A 142 -35.00 -42.41 -43.19
CA GLY A 142 -34.08 -41.91 -44.24
C GLY A 142 -33.67 -40.44 -44.10
N ARG A 143 -34.05 -39.75 -43.01
CA ARG A 143 -33.80 -38.31 -42.80
C ARG A 143 -33.06 -38.05 -41.49
N ILE A 144 -32.28 -36.96 -41.46
CA ILE A 144 -31.79 -36.36 -40.21
C ILE A 144 -33.00 -35.83 -39.43
N GLN A 145 -33.04 -36.13 -38.12
CA GLN A 145 -34.09 -35.72 -37.20
C GLN A 145 -33.62 -34.53 -36.35
N PHE A 146 -32.46 -34.67 -35.69
CA PHE A 146 -31.80 -33.62 -34.92
C PHE A 146 -30.32 -33.96 -34.70
N GLN A 147 -29.59 -33.01 -34.11
CA GLN A 147 -28.19 -33.17 -33.69
C GLN A 147 -28.05 -32.70 -32.24
N GLU A 148 -27.21 -33.41 -31.46
CA GLU A 148 -26.78 -32.99 -30.12
C GLU A 148 -25.26 -33.23 -29.94
N THR A 149 -24.72 -32.78 -28.81
CA THR A 149 -23.30 -32.94 -28.47
C THR A 149 -23.18 -33.65 -27.12
N TRP A 150 -22.27 -34.63 -27.03
CA TRP A 150 -21.99 -35.38 -25.82
C TRP A 150 -20.58 -35.13 -25.30
N ALA A 151 -20.44 -34.99 -23.98
CA ALA A 151 -19.20 -35.13 -23.24
C ALA A 151 -19.28 -36.43 -22.43
N VAL A 152 -18.33 -37.35 -22.60
CA VAL A 152 -18.42 -38.69 -22.01
C VAL A 152 -17.50 -38.80 -20.79
N PRO A 153 -18.02 -38.96 -19.56
CA PRO A 153 -17.21 -39.27 -18.38
C PRO A 153 -16.61 -40.67 -18.45
N SER A 154 -15.57 -40.93 -17.64
CA SER A 154 -15.12 -42.30 -17.38
C SER A 154 -16.06 -42.97 -16.38
N SER A 155 -16.73 -44.06 -16.78
CA SER A 155 -17.64 -44.81 -15.91
C SER A 155 -17.50 -46.33 -16.09
N THR A 156 -17.57 -47.05 -14.97
CA THR A 156 -17.67 -48.52 -14.92
C THR A 156 -19.10 -49.04 -14.94
N GLN A 157 -20.10 -48.14 -14.85
CA GLN A 157 -21.53 -48.46 -15.00
C GLN A 157 -22.08 -47.85 -16.31
N PRO A 158 -23.07 -48.48 -16.96
CA PRO A 158 -23.70 -47.90 -18.15
C PRO A 158 -24.36 -46.55 -17.86
N LEU A 159 -23.99 -45.52 -18.63
CA LEU A 159 -24.58 -44.18 -18.57
C LEU A 159 -25.78 -44.07 -19.52
N ARG A 160 -26.73 -43.20 -19.21
CA ARG A 160 -27.86 -42.87 -20.09
C ARG A 160 -27.52 -41.67 -20.98
N VAL A 161 -28.31 -41.41 -22.02
CA VAL A 161 -28.07 -40.25 -22.92
C VAL A 161 -28.16 -38.93 -22.16
N ARG A 162 -29.03 -38.86 -21.14
CA ARG A 162 -29.15 -37.69 -20.25
C ARG A 162 -27.87 -37.37 -19.46
N ASP A 163 -27.00 -38.36 -19.23
CA ASP A 163 -25.80 -38.22 -18.37
C ASP A 163 -24.56 -37.79 -19.18
N VAL A 164 -24.64 -37.84 -20.51
CA VAL A 164 -23.54 -37.48 -21.43
C VAL A 164 -23.85 -36.28 -22.32
N ARG A 165 -25.13 -35.98 -22.58
CA ARG A 165 -25.52 -34.82 -23.41
C ARG A 165 -25.20 -33.49 -22.73
N ILE A 166 -24.69 -32.53 -23.51
CA ILE A 166 -24.42 -31.16 -23.06
C ILE A 166 -25.19 -30.14 -23.92
N ALA A 167 -25.44 -28.95 -23.35
CA ALA A 167 -26.07 -27.86 -24.09
C ALA A 167 -25.16 -27.40 -25.24
N ASN A 168 -25.72 -27.26 -26.44
CA ASN A 168 -24.96 -26.88 -27.62
C ASN A 168 -24.63 -25.36 -27.56
N PRO A 169 -23.34 -24.93 -27.69
CA PRO A 169 -22.94 -23.53 -27.54
C PRO A 169 -23.33 -22.70 -28.77
N GLY A 170 -24.63 -22.45 -28.95
CA GLY A 170 -25.16 -21.71 -30.12
C GLY A 170 -26.68 -21.64 -30.26
N ALA A 171 -27.48 -22.11 -29.29
CA ALA A 171 -28.95 -22.09 -29.37
C ALA A 171 -29.57 -21.35 -28.17
N ALA A 172 -29.66 -20.02 -28.26
CA ALA A 172 -30.35 -19.18 -27.28
C ALA A 172 -31.88 -19.25 -27.45
N GLY A 173 -32.47 -20.41 -27.11
CA GLY A 173 -33.88 -20.48 -26.76
C GLY A 173 -34.07 -19.90 -25.35
N ALA A 174 -35.07 -19.05 -25.15
CA ALA A 174 -35.35 -18.47 -23.83
C ALA A 174 -35.90 -19.55 -22.88
N ASP A 175 -35.04 -20.08 -22.02
CA ASP A 175 -35.43 -21.06 -21.01
C ASP A 175 -36.16 -20.36 -19.86
N THR A 176 -37.48 -20.48 -19.87
CA THR A 176 -38.35 -20.06 -18.76
C THR A 176 -38.77 -21.25 -17.88
N THR A 177 -38.04 -22.37 -17.92
CA THR A 177 -38.11 -23.31 -16.81
C THR A 177 -37.39 -22.67 -15.62
N ASN A 178 -38.09 -22.55 -14.49
CA ASN A 178 -37.43 -22.18 -13.25
C ASN A 178 -36.55 -23.37 -12.82
N THR A 179 -35.27 -23.33 -13.19
CA THR A 179 -34.22 -24.26 -12.76
C THR A 179 -33.82 -24.07 -11.28
N THR A 180 -34.74 -23.53 -10.48
CA THR A 180 -34.60 -23.22 -9.05
C THR A 180 -34.75 -24.48 -8.22
N VAL A 181 -33.69 -25.30 -8.22
CA VAL A 181 -33.48 -26.39 -7.26
C VAL A 181 -33.54 -25.82 -5.83
N GLN A 182 -34.21 -26.50 -4.88
CA GLN A 182 -34.22 -26.03 -3.50
C GLN A 182 -32.85 -26.28 -2.84
N GLU A 183 -32.45 -25.43 -1.90
CA GLU A 183 -31.17 -25.60 -1.19
C GLU A 183 -31.08 -26.93 -0.42
N SER A 184 -32.23 -27.50 -0.04
CA SER A 184 -32.38 -28.84 0.55
C SER A 184 -31.96 -29.99 -0.36
N ASP A 185 -32.11 -29.81 -1.68
CA ASP A 185 -31.99 -30.88 -2.65
C ASP A 185 -30.51 -31.09 -3.06
N ILE A 186 -29.66 -30.12 -2.73
CA ILE A 186 -28.22 -30.13 -2.99
C ILE A 186 -27.52 -30.50 -1.68
N THR A 187 -27.06 -31.75 -1.58
CA THR A 187 -26.39 -32.28 -0.39
C THR A 187 -25.20 -31.41 0.01
N GLY A 188 -25.22 -30.91 1.25
CA GLY A 188 -24.19 -30.01 1.80
C GLY A 188 -24.52 -28.52 1.69
N LEU A 189 -25.34 -28.08 0.72
CA LEU A 189 -25.48 -26.66 0.39
C LEU A 189 -26.00 -25.81 1.56
N ILE A 190 -27.01 -26.28 2.32
CA ILE A 190 -27.50 -25.57 3.52
C ILE A 190 -26.39 -25.41 4.57
N SER A 191 -25.50 -26.40 4.71
CA SER A 191 -24.34 -26.32 5.62
C SER A 191 -23.29 -25.34 5.08
N ASP A 192 -23.01 -25.39 3.78
CA ASP A 192 -22.04 -24.52 3.09
C ASP A 192 -22.52 -23.07 2.93
N LEU A 193 -23.81 -22.81 3.11
CA LEU A 193 -24.41 -21.48 3.23
C LEU A 193 -24.42 -21.02 4.69
N GLY A 194 -24.84 -21.88 5.63
CA GLY A 194 -24.82 -21.59 7.07
C GLY A 194 -23.42 -21.36 7.65
N ALA A 195 -22.38 -21.93 7.02
CA ALA A 195 -20.97 -21.70 7.36
C ALA A 195 -20.40 -20.36 6.85
N ARG A 196 -21.18 -19.55 6.11
CA ARG A 196 -20.71 -18.26 5.57
C ARG A 196 -20.92 -17.13 6.58
N PRO A 197 -19.93 -16.22 6.75
CA PRO A 197 -20.12 -15.00 7.52
C PRO A 197 -21.34 -14.21 7.03
N LEU A 198 -22.34 -14.08 7.91
CA LEU A 198 -23.55 -13.28 7.65
C LEU A 198 -23.22 -11.79 7.69
N LYS A 199 -24.07 -10.92 7.13
CA LYS A 199 -23.94 -9.47 7.31
C LYS A 199 -24.49 -9.06 8.67
N GLY A 200 -23.68 -8.36 9.48
CA GLY A 200 -24.14 -7.74 10.71
C GLY A 200 -24.87 -6.41 10.45
N PRO A 201 -25.55 -5.83 11.46
CA PRO A 201 -26.34 -4.61 11.29
C PRO A 201 -25.52 -3.40 10.80
N ALA A 202 -24.23 -3.36 11.11
CA ALA A 202 -23.31 -2.28 10.73
C ALA A 202 -22.56 -2.53 9.40
N TYR A 203 -23.11 -3.35 8.48
CA TYR A 203 -22.53 -3.57 7.15
C TYR A 203 -22.89 -2.45 6.16
N ALA A 204 -21.92 -1.59 5.82
CA ALA A 204 -22.07 -0.51 4.84
C ALA A 204 -21.27 -0.76 3.54
N ALA A 205 -21.58 0.01 2.49
CA ALA A 205 -20.76 0.07 1.28
C ALA A 205 -19.66 1.16 1.40
N GLY A 206 -18.51 0.96 0.76
CA GLY A 206 -17.43 1.96 0.74
C GLY A 206 -16.69 2.13 2.08
N ARG A 207 -16.56 1.05 2.86
CA ARG A 207 -15.78 0.97 4.09
C ARG A 207 -15.04 -0.38 4.17
N VAL A 208 -14.03 -0.46 5.03
CA VAL A 208 -13.33 -1.72 5.35
C VAL A 208 -14.28 -2.63 6.13
N ALA A 209 -14.35 -3.91 5.76
CA ALA A 209 -15.11 -4.90 6.51
C ALA A 209 -14.26 -5.52 7.63
N PHE A 210 -14.88 -5.80 8.77
CA PHE A 210 -14.30 -6.59 9.86
C PHE A 210 -15.28 -7.67 10.31
N VAL A 211 -14.80 -8.67 11.06
CA VAL A 211 -15.64 -9.72 11.64
C VAL A 211 -15.93 -9.35 13.09
N ASN A 212 -17.21 -9.21 13.42
CA ASN A 212 -17.65 -8.86 14.77
C ASN A 212 -17.56 -10.07 15.74
N PRO A 213 -17.74 -9.88 17.07
CA PRO A 213 -17.64 -10.97 18.05
C PRO A 213 -18.64 -12.12 17.88
N SER A 214 -19.69 -11.98 17.05
CA SER A 214 -20.63 -13.05 16.71
C SER A 214 -20.36 -13.71 15.35
N GLY A 215 -19.23 -13.39 14.70
CA GLY A 215 -18.81 -13.99 13.43
C GLY A 215 -19.44 -13.36 12.18
N ALA A 216 -20.19 -12.27 12.32
CA ALA A 216 -20.79 -11.56 11.20
C ALA A 216 -19.86 -10.47 10.63
N MET A 217 -19.94 -10.23 9.32
CA MET A 217 -19.25 -9.13 8.66
C MET A 217 -19.97 -7.80 8.93
N GLU A 218 -19.26 -6.87 9.55
CA GLU A 218 -19.67 -5.48 9.73
C GLU A 218 -18.63 -4.57 9.07
N THR A 219 -18.84 -3.25 9.10
CA THR A 219 -17.85 -2.28 8.61
C THR A 219 -17.26 -1.41 9.71
N VAL A 220 -15.96 -1.12 9.57
CA VAL A 220 -15.18 -0.37 10.54
C VAL A 220 -15.66 1.07 10.60
N ASN A 221 -15.92 1.57 11.82
CA ASN A 221 -16.49 2.89 12.06
C ASN A 221 -15.41 3.92 12.38
N GLY A 222 -15.08 4.77 11.40
CA GLY A 222 -14.08 5.83 11.52
C GLY A 222 -14.12 6.82 10.34
N SER A 223 -13.18 7.76 10.36
CA SER A 223 -12.95 8.72 9.27
C SER A 223 -12.42 8.01 8.03
N PRO A 224 -12.70 8.50 6.79
CA PRO A 224 -12.02 8.04 5.58
C PRO A 224 -10.48 8.21 5.59
N SER A 225 -9.94 8.98 6.53
CA SER A 225 -8.50 9.18 6.77
C SER A 225 -7.87 8.17 7.75
N ASP A 226 -8.67 7.31 8.38
CA ASP A 226 -8.20 6.45 9.47
C ASP A 226 -7.59 5.14 8.98
N CYS A 227 -6.57 4.67 9.69
CA CYS A 227 -6.05 3.33 9.56
C CYS A 227 -6.85 2.36 10.43
N VAL A 228 -7.12 1.18 9.87
CA VAL A 228 -7.79 0.07 10.56
C VAL A 228 -6.77 -0.78 11.31
N ARG A 229 -7.10 -1.17 12.55
CA ARG A 229 -6.31 -2.04 13.41
C ARG A 229 -6.78 -3.49 13.29
N VAL A 230 -5.94 -4.43 13.75
CA VAL A 230 -6.20 -5.88 13.67
C VAL A 230 -7.44 -6.32 14.48
N ASP A 231 -7.85 -5.52 15.48
CA ASP A 231 -9.07 -5.73 16.28
C ASP A 231 -10.36 -5.20 15.63
N GLY A 232 -10.29 -4.61 14.42
CA GLY A 232 -11.43 -4.00 13.74
C GLY A 232 -11.76 -2.57 14.18
N SER A 233 -10.99 -1.98 15.11
CA SER A 233 -11.09 -0.54 15.42
C SER A 233 -10.32 0.32 14.40
N SER A 234 -10.57 1.63 14.40
CA SER A 234 -9.88 2.59 13.53
C SER A 234 -9.47 3.86 14.27
N GLY A 235 -8.49 4.57 13.71
CA GLY A 235 -8.05 5.90 14.15
C GLY A 235 -6.90 6.40 13.25
N PRO A 236 -6.24 7.52 13.59
CA PRO A 236 -5.22 8.14 12.74
C PRO A 236 -4.15 7.18 12.23
N CYS A 237 -3.74 7.37 10.97
CA CYS A 237 -2.72 6.53 10.32
C CYS A 237 -1.31 6.81 10.87
N GLY A 238 -0.66 5.73 11.31
CA GLY A 238 0.57 5.80 12.10
C GLY A 238 0.26 5.94 13.58
N GLY A 239 0.93 5.16 14.43
CA GLY A 239 0.90 5.41 15.86
C GLY A 239 1.54 6.78 16.11
N VAL A 240 0.79 7.73 16.68
CA VAL A 240 1.29 9.06 17.04
C VAL A 240 2.59 8.86 17.83
N PRO A 241 3.75 9.37 17.36
CA PRO A 241 5.00 9.19 18.08
C PRO A 241 4.82 9.79 19.47
N PRO A 242 5.42 9.20 20.52
CA PRO A 242 5.35 9.80 21.85
C PRO A 242 5.95 11.20 21.78
N ASN A 243 5.13 12.23 21.97
CA ASN A 243 5.64 13.59 22.06
C ASN A 243 6.49 13.69 23.33
N PHE A 244 7.60 14.43 23.23
CA PHE A 244 8.49 14.70 24.36
C PHE A 244 8.37 16.19 24.71
N ALA A 245 8.27 16.49 26.00
CA ALA A 245 8.53 17.81 26.52
C ALA A 245 9.96 17.80 27.06
N ASP A 246 10.85 18.59 26.46
CA ASP A 246 12.26 18.72 26.84
C ASP A 246 12.52 20.14 27.37
N ASN A 247 13.23 20.24 28.51
CA ASN A 247 13.50 21.51 29.20
C ASN A 247 12.22 22.29 29.58
N ASP A 248 11.14 21.58 29.95
CA ASP A 248 9.96 22.23 30.52
C ASP A 248 10.34 22.97 31.81
N SER A 249 9.78 24.16 32.02
CA SER A 249 10.08 25.05 33.15
C SER A 249 8.85 25.08 34.07
N PRO A 250 8.82 24.30 35.16
CA PRO A 250 7.62 24.13 35.97
C PRO A 250 7.12 25.45 36.57
N ALA A 251 5.86 25.78 36.31
CA ALA A 251 5.23 27.02 36.78
C ALA A 251 5.00 26.99 38.29
N GLY A 252 5.61 27.95 39.00
CA GLY A 252 5.47 28.17 40.43
C GLY A 252 6.49 29.22 40.91
N VAL A 253 6.22 29.88 42.04
CA VAL A 253 7.19 30.81 42.63
C VAL A 253 8.28 30.01 43.36
N VAL A 254 9.54 30.41 43.20
CA VAL A 254 10.70 29.84 43.89
C VAL A 254 11.10 30.79 45.03
N ASP A 255 10.43 30.68 46.16
CA ASP A 255 10.56 31.57 47.33
C ASP A 255 11.19 30.89 48.57
N GLY A 256 11.48 29.59 48.51
CA GLY A 256 11.97 28.79 49.63
C GLY A 256 10.89 28.21 50.54
N GLY A 257 9.61 28.54 50.32
CA GLY A 257 8.46 27.98 51.03
C GLY A 257 7.52 27.15 50.15
N ASN A 258 7.37 27.50 48.87
CA ASN A 258 6.52 26.79 47.92
C ASN A 258 7.07 25.39 47.58
N THR A 259 6.26 24.37 47.81
CA THR A 259 6.57 22.96 47.47
C THR A 259 5.90 22.49 46.19
N VAL A 260 4.98 23.24 45.58
CA VAL A 260 4.16 22.78 44.46
C VAL A 260 4.45 23.57 43.18
N PHE A 261 4.71 22.84 42.09
CA PHE A 261 5.03 23.40 40.77
C PHE A 261 4.27 22.64 39.68
N THR A 262 3.85 23.33 38.63
CA THR A 262 2.97 22.77 37.59
C THR A 262 3.69 22.65 36.25
N LEU A 263 3.75 21.44 35.70
CA LEU A 263 4.24 21.17 34.35
C LEU A 263 3.28 21.69 33.28
N ASN A 264 3.81 22.04 32.10
CA ASN A 264 3.00 22.50 30.96
C ASN A 264 2.19 21.38 30.29
N GLY A 265 2.39 20.12 30.70
CA GLY A 265 1.63 18.95 30.25
C GLY A 265 1.59 17.85 31.32
N VAL A 266 0.85 16.76 31.04
CA VAL A 266 0.70 15.62 31.95
C VAL A 266 1.61 14.46 31.48
N PRO A 267 2.62 14.06 32.27
CA PRO A 267 3.51 12.95 31.90
C PRO A 267 2.76 11.62 31.71
N ASN A 268 2.88 11.02 30.52
CA ASN A 268 2.34 9.70 30.20
C ASN A 268 3.40 8.85 29.44
N PRO A 269 3.90 7.74 30.02
CA PRO A 269 3.60 7.25 31.37
C PRO A 269 4.12 8.22 32.45
N PRO A 270 3.50 8.29 33.65
CA PRO A 270 3.97 9.17 34.73
C PRO A 270 5.45 8.94 35.11
N ALA A 271 5.90 7.69 35.05
CA ALA A 271 7.30 7.29 35.25
C ALA A 271 8.25 7.70 34.09
N SER A 272 7.82 8.54 33.15
CA SER A 272 8.70 9.19 32.16
C SER A 272 9.27 10.51 32.64
N LEU A 273 8.75 11.08 33.74
CA LEU A 273 9.19 12.38 34.24
C LEU A 273 10.57 12.33 34.90
N THR A 274 11.49 13.12 34.35
CA THR A 274 12.71 13.58 35.01
C THR A 274 12.53 15.02 35.49
N VAL A 275 13.05 15.35 36.68
CA VAL A 275 13.03 16.70 37.24
C VAL A 275 14.44 17.05 37.68
N TYR A 276 14.91 18.24 37.34
CA TYR A 276 16.24 18.75 37.64
C TYR A 276 16.14 20.02 38.48
N ARG A 277 16.96 20.11 39.52
CA ARG A 277 17.17 21.33 40.32
C ARG A 277 18.64 21.72 40.20
N ASN A 278 18.92 22.90 39.64
CA ASN A 278 20.27 23.38 39.33
C ASN A 278 21.09 22.37 38.49
N GLY A 279 20.43 21.66 37.57
CA GLY A 279 21.02 20.60 36.74
C GLY A 279 21.18 19.22 37.42
N VAL A 280 20.88 19.09 38.72
CA VAL A 280 20.92 17.81 39.44
C VAL A 280 19.59 17.09 39.27
N LEU A 281 19.62 15.86 38.74
CA LEU A 281 18.45 14.99 38.60
C LEU A 281 17.92 14.54 39.97
N LEU A 282 16.63 14.73 40.18
CA LEU A 282 15.89 14.35 41.38
C LEU A 282 15.19 13.00 41.19
N LYS A 283 14.88 12.31 42.31
CA LYS A 283 14.20 11.02 42.33
C LYS A 283 12.72 11.15 42.67
N ALA A 284 11.87 10.62 41.81
CA ALA A 284 10.45 10.42 42.11
C ALA A 284 10.27 9.51 43.33
N GLY A 285 9.33 9.86 44.21
CA GLY A 285 9.02 9.16 45.46
C GLY A 285 9.99 9.41 46.63
N GLN A 286 11.15 10.04 46.39
CA GLN A 286 12.11 10.43 47.43
C GLN A 286 12.21 11.96 47.55
N ASP A 287 12.52 12.64 46.45
CA ASP A 287 12.76 14.10 46.44
C ASP A 287 11.50 14.87 46.01
N PHE A 288 10.69 14.27 45.14
CA PHE A 288 9.41 14.81 44.67
C PHE A 288 8.35 13.72 44.43
N ALA A 289 7.07 14.08 44.47
CA ALA A 289 5.93 13.30 43.99
C ALA A 289 5.30 13.97 42.76
N LEU A 290 4.57 13.20 41.94
CA LEU A 290 3.84 13.67 40.76
C LEU A 290 2.35 13.32 40.89
N SER A 291 1.46 14.27 40.61
CA SER A 291 0.02 14.06 40.49
C SER A 291 -0.54 14.88 39.31
N GLY A 292 -0.98 14.22 38.25
CA GLY A 292 -1.33 14.88 36.99
C GLY A 292 -0.10 15.60 36.41
N SER A 293 -0.17 16.92 36.27
CA SER A 293 0.95 17.79 35.92
C SER A 293 1.65 18.44 37.13
N GLN A 294 1.18 18.23 38.37
CA GLN A 294 1.75 18.86 39.55
C GLN A 294 2.90 18.04 40.15
N ILE A 295 4.05 18.69 40.32
CA ILE A 295 5.20 18.23 41.09
C ILE A 295 5.07 18.78 42.51
N THR A 296 5.11 17.90 43.50
CA THR A 296 5.21 18.28 44.93
C THR A 296 6.57 17.85 45.48
N PHE A 297 7.40 18.80 45.89
CA PHE A 297 8.67 18.52 46.57
C PHE A 297 8.41 17.90 47.95
N LEU A 298 9.08 16.79 48.24
CA LEU A 298 8.95 16.03 49.49
C LEU A 298 10.06 16.36 50.51
N ALA A 299 11.16 16.94 50.01
CA ALA A 299 12.30 17.43 50.79
C ALA A 299 12.29 18.97 50.86
N THR A 300 13.43 19.59 51.20
CA THR A 300 13.60 21.05 51.28
C THR A 300 13.08 21.76 50.01
N PRO A 301 12.17 22.76 50.12
CA PRO A 301 11.64 23.47 48.96
C PRO A 301 12.73 24.11 48.08
N PRO A 302 12.48 24.33 46.78
CA PRO A 302 13.28 25.19 45.92
C PRO A 302 13.52 26.57 46.54
N GLN A 303 14.78 26.93 46.75
CA GLN A 303 15.20 28.16 47.44
C GLN A 303 15.37 29.31 46.43
N PRO A 304 15.24 30.60 46.83
CA PRO A 304 15.38 31.73 45.92
C PRO A 304 16.70 31.69 45.14
N GLY A 305 16.60 31.61 43.81
CA GLY A 305 17.74 31.45 42.89
C GLY A 305 17.95 30.02 42.36
N ASP A 306 17.21 29.01 42.85
CA ASP A 306 17.20 27.67 42.26
C ASP A 306 16.46 27.67 40.91
N THR A 307 17.05 26.99 39.92
CA THR A 307 16.43 26.74 38.61
C THR A 307 15.83 25.34 38.56
N LEU A 308 14.56 25.24 38.16
CA LEU A 308 13.86 23.98 37.93
C LEU A 308 13.69 23.71 36.43
N LEU A 309 13.96 22.48 36.01
CA LEU A 309 13.67 21.98 34.66
C LEU A 309 13.08 20.57 34.72
N ALA A 310 12.31 20.18 33.72
CA ALA A 310 11.72 18.84 33.60
C ALA A 310 11.81 18.29 32.17
N GLY A 311 11.78 16.96 32.07
CA GLY A 311 11.66 16.23 30.80
C GLY A 311 10.68 15.07 30.94
N TYR A 312 9.77 14.88 29.98
CA TYR A 312 8.76 13.80 30.05
C TYR A 312 8.18 13.43 28.70
N ARG A 313 7.56 12.25 28.63
CA ARG A 313 6.73 11.83 27.49
C ARG A 313 5.28 12.24 27.72
N LEU A 314 4.59 12.53 26.62
CA LEU A 314 3.18 12.87 26.54
C LEU A 314 2.40 11.72 25.89
N ALA A 315 1.10 11.67 26.18
CA ALA A 315 0.18 10.81 25.45
C ALA A 315 0.04 11.29 24.00
N GLY A 316 -0.02 10.38 23.03
CA GLY A 316 -0.58 10.68 21.72
C GLY A 316 -2.09 10.90 21.86
N GLY A 317 -2.48 12.15 22.09
CA GLY A 317 -3.86 12.55 22.42
C GLY A 317 -4.68 13.00 21.22
N ASN A 318 -5.95 12.59 21.21
CA ASN A 318 -6.93 13.07 20.23
C ASN A 318 -7.80 14.19 20.85
N ASP A 319 -7.64 15.40 20.33
CA ASP A 319 -8.60 16.53 20.37
C ASP A 319 -8.91 17.24 21.72
N THR A 320 -9.39 18.48 21.62
CA THR A 320 -10.04 19.35 22.63
C THR A 320 -9.22 19.90 23.81
N THR A 321 -7.89 19.76 23.81
CA THR A 321 -6.98 20.56 24.66
C THR A 321 -6.04 21.39 23.80
N PRO A 322 -5.41 22.48 24.32
CA PRO A 322 -4.46 23.30 23.56
C PRO A 322 -3.41 22.41 22.90
N GLN A 323 -3.42 22.40 21.57
CA GLN A 323 -2.79 21.38 20.76
C GLN A 323 -1.26 21.49 20.83
N LEU A 324 -0.60 20.71 21.68
CA LEU A 324 0.87 20.73 21.78
C LEU A 324 1.50 20.41 20.41
N TYR A 325 2.12 21.44 19.84
CA TYR A 325 2.20 21.62 18.40
C TYR A 325 3.05 20.56 17.68
N PRO A 326 2.67 20.11 16.47
CA PRO A 326 3.57 19.33 15.63
C PRO A 326 4.82 20.17 15.27
N ASN A 327 5.96 19.49 15.10
CA ASN A 327 7.28 20.10 14.90
C ASN A 327 7.25 21.28 13.90
N PRO A 328 8.03 22.36 14.15
CA PRO A 328 8.11 23.55 13.30
C PRO A 328 8.10 23.24 11.80
N GLN A 329 7.01 23.60 11.14
CA GLN A 329 6.73 23.23 9.76
C GLN A 329 7.37 24.26 8.83
N VAL A 330 8.48 23.92 8.18
CA VAL A 330 9.05 24.75 7.10
C VAL A 330 8.04 24.76 5.95
N LEU A 331 7.38 25.90 5.76
CA LEU A 331 6.41 26.10 4.67
C LEU A 331 7.15 26.27 3.35
N CYS A 332 8.19 27.11 3.38
CA CYS A 332 9.09 27.35 2.27
C CYS A 332 10.50 27.60 2.80
N SER A 333 11.51 27.12 2.09
CA SER A 333 12.91 27.51 2.28
C SER A 333 13.61 27.40 0.93
N GLY A 334 14.46 28.36 0.59
CA GLY A 334 15.12 28.36 -0.71
C GLY A 334 15.92 29.62 -1.01
N LEU A 335 16.48 29.64 -2.22
CA LEU A 335 17.07 30.83 -2.83
C LEU A 335 15.96 31.67 -3.47
N GLY A 336 16.13 32.98 -3.52
CA GLY A 336 15.29 33.88 -4.31
C GLY A 336 15.89 34.20 -5.68
N GLY A 337 15.22 35.09 -6.39
CA GLY A 337 15.69 35.73 -7.61
C GLY A 337 16.46 37.02 -7.36
N ALA A 338 16.80 37.69 -8.46
CA ALA A 338 17.50 38.95 -8.48
C ALA A 338 16.74 39.99 -9.32
N THR A 339 16.83 41.27 -8.94
CA THR A 339 16.17 42.39 -9.62
C THR A 339 17.10 43.58 -9.80
N SER A 340 17.08 44.15 -11.01
CA SER A 340 17.66 45.45 -11.36
C SER A 340 16.57 46.46 -11.73
N SER A 341 15.33 46.20 -11.34
CA SER A 341 14.19 47.10 -11.54
C SER A 341 14.30 48.33 -10.66
N SER A 342 13.89 49.50 -11.15
CA SER A 342 13.74 50.72 -10.35
C SER A 342 12.43 50.77 -9.53
N THR A 343 11.49 49.88 -9.83
CA THR A 343 10.24 49.69 -9.06
C THR A 343 10.25 48.34 -8.34
N LEU A 344 9.57 48.26 -7.19
CA LEU A 344 9.49 47.04 -6.37
C LEU A 344 8.94 45.86 -7.17
N ALA A 345 9.76 44.83 -7.33
CA ALA A 345 9.41 43.56 -7.97
C ALA A 345 9.58 42.42 -6.98
N SER A 346 8.78 41.34 -7.12
CA SER A 346 8.96 40.12 -6.34
C SER A 346 10.30 39.47 -6.70
N VAL A 347 11.10 39.18 -5.66
CA VAL A 347 12.35 38.43 -5.72
C VAL A 347 12.23 37.07 -4.99
N GLY A 348 11.06 36.74 -4.46
CA GLY A 348 10.76 35.43 -3.88
C GLY A 348 9.37 35.42 -3.27
N ALA A 349 8.75 34.24 -3.20
CA ALA A 349 7.42 34.08 -2.64
C ALA A 349 7.27 32.74 -1.91
N CYS A 350 6.42 32.73 -0.89
CA CYS A 350 5.94 31.52 -0.23
C CYS A 350 4.41 31.49 -0.25
N ASN A 351 3.83 30.63 -1.09
CA ASN A 351 2.38 30.46 -1.19
C ASN A 351 1.89 29.46 -0.14
N ILE A 352 1.03 29.91 0.77
CA ILE A 352 0.46 29.10 1.85
C ILE A 352 -0.99 28.75 1.48
N PRO A 353 -1.33 27.45 1.33
CA PRO A 353 -2.68 27.04 0.92
C PRO A 353 -3.79 27.43 1.90
N ALA A 354 -5.01 27.53 1.37
CA ALA A 354 -6.24 27.68 2.16
C ALA A 354 -6.37 26.57 3.22
N GLY A 355 -6.84 26.94 4.41
CA GLY A 355 -7.01 26.02 5.55
C GLY A 355 -5.74 25.41 6.13
N PHE A 356 -4.54 25.83 5.70
CA PHE A 356 -3.27 25.33 6.27
C PHE A 356 -2.94 25.98 7.62
N LEU A 357 -3.37 27.23 7.81
CA LEU A 357 -3.11 28.05 8.99
C LEU A 357 -4.35 28.15 9.90
N ALA A 358 -4.13 28.29 11.21
CA ALA A 358 -5.17 28.42 12.23
C ALA A 358 -4.93 29.60 13.18
N ALA A 359 -5.97 30.02 13.90
CA ALA A 359 -5.81 30.98 15.00
C ALA A 359 -5.04 30.34 16.15
N GLY A 360 -3.97 30.98 16.61
CA GLY A 360 -3.01 30.42 17.58
C GLY A 360 -1.62 30.21 16.98
N ASP A 361 -1.53 29.89 15.68
CA ASP A 361 -0.28 29.72 14.96
C ASP A 361 0.64 30.95 15.07
N ARG A 362 1.95 30.73 14.94
CA ARG A 362 2.96 31.77 14.68
C ARG A 362 3.79 31.42 13.45
N VAL A 363 3.73 32.25 12.42
CA VAL A 363 4.64 32.14 11.27
C VAL A 363 5.88 33.00 11.51
N GLU A 364 7.04 32.35 11.58
CA GLU A 364 8.34 33.02 11.47
C GLU A 364 8.75 33.17 10.00
N VAL A 365 9.29 34.34 9.66
CA VAL A 365 9.90 34.65 8.36
C VAL A 365 11.33 35.12 8.59
N ARG A 366 12.29 34.61 7.81
CA ARG A 366 13.70 35.01 7.84
C ARG A 366 14.24 35.13 6.41
N PHE A 367 15.09 36.12 6.13
CA PHE A 367 15.61 36.37 4.77
C PHE A 367 16.94 37.12 4.76
N ASP A 368 17.77 36.81 3.76
CA ASP A 368 19.05 37.48 3.49
C ASP A 368 19.09 38.06 2.06
N LEU A 369 19.52 39.32 1.93
CA LEU A 369 19.62 40.10 0.70
C LEU A 369 21.07 40.51 0.45
N GLU A 370 21.47 40.55 -0.82
CA GLU A 370 22.76 41.06 -1.30
C GLU A 370 22.51 42.14 -2.37
N HIS A 371 23.18 43.28 -2.25
CA HIS A 371 23.19 44.33 -3.25
C HIS A 371 24.54 44.35 -3.96
N GLN A 372 24.50 44.19 -5.28
CA GLN A 372 25.65 44.35 -6.16
C GLN A 372 25.53 45.71 -6.85
N GLY A 373 26.13 46.71 -6.19
CA GLY A 373 26.11 48.12 -6.54
C GLY A 373 27.03 48.93 -5.62
N SER A 374 27.07 50.24 -5.83
CA SER A 374 27.77 51.21 -4.93
C SER A 374 27.42 52.68 -5.20
N ALA A 375 26.58 52.97 -6.21
CA ALA A 375 26.12 54.29 -6.59
C ALA A 375 24.64 54.53 -6.20
N GLY A 376 23.80 53.49 -6.28
CA GLY A 376 22.41 53.50 -5.84
C GLY A 376 22.23 52.83 -4.48
N GLY A 377 21.17 53.21 -3.76
CA GLY A 377 20.63 52.41 -2.65
C GLY A 377 19.62 51.39 -3.17
N PHE A 378 18.90 50.73 -2.25
CA PHE A 378 17.81 49.82 -2.59
C PHE A 378 16.67 49.87 -1.57
N THR A 379 15.43 49.64 -2.02
CA THR A 379 14.30 49.37 -1.12
C THR A 379 14.04 47.87 -1.10
N PHE A 380 13.73 47.33 0.08
CA PHE A 380 13.23 45.97 0.23
C PHE A 380 12.02 45.91 1.16
N GLU A 381 11.10 45.00 0.87
CA GLU A 381 9.85 44.81 1.61
C GLU A 381 9.53 43.32 1.79
N VAL A 382 8.80 43.01 2.87
CA VAL A 382 8.15 41.70 3.06
C VAL A 382 6.65 41.95 3.23
N HIS A 383 5.85 41.24 2.46
CA HIS A 383 4.37 41.33 2.46
C HIS A 383 3.77 40.05 3.03
N TRP A 384 2.68 40.18 3.77
CA TRP A 384 1.80 39.11 4.24
C TRP A 384 0.44 39.33 3.58
N GLY A 385 0.15 38.57 2.52
CA GLY A 385 -1.03 38.85 1.68
C GLY A 385 -0.91 40.22 1.03
N ALA A 386 -1.79 41.15 1.40
CA ALA A 386 -1.78 42.55 0.99
C ALA A 386 -1.12 43.49 2.02
N THR A 387 -0.82 43.03 3.24
CA THR A 387 -0.23 43.85 4.30
C THR A 387 1.31 43.87 4.22
N THR A 388 1.91 45.05 4.04
CA THR A 388 3.37 45.22 4.17
C THR A 388 3.81 45.00 5.63
N VAL A 389 4.54 43.91 5.88
CA VAL A 389 5.08 43.56 7.21
C VAL A 389 6.25 44.46 7.59
N LEU A 390 7.13 44.75 6.62
CA LEU A 390 8.26 45.68 6.75
C LEU A 390 8.59 46.32 5.41
N SER A 391 9.10 47.55 5.44
CA SER A 391 9.66 48.27 4.29
C SER A 391 10.91 49.03 4.75
N ARG A 392 12.01 48.92 3.99
CA ARG A 392 13.33 49.45 4.36
C ARG A 392 14.06 50.02 3.15
N ASN A 393 14.59 51.23 3.31
CA ASN A 393 15.50 51.86 2.36
C ASN A 393 16.94 51.71 2.87
N ALA A 394 17.78 51.04 2.09
CA ALA A 394 19.20 50.84 2.33
C ALA A 394 20.05 51.81 1.50
N LEU A 395 21.27 52.09 1.98
CA LEU A 395 22.20 53.04 1.38
C LEU A 395 23.14 52.34 0.37
N PRO A 396 23.84 53.08 -0.52
CA PRO A 396 24.81 52.50 -1.45
C PRO A 396 26.02 51.78 -0.82
N ALA A 397 26.15 51.81 0.51
CA ALA A 397 27.17 51.10 1.27
C ALA A 397 26.69 49.74 1.82
N ASP A 398 25.41 49.40 1.66
CA ASP A 398 24.77 48.20 2.21
C ASP A 398 24.90 46.98 1.30
N ALA A 399 26.11 46.46 1.13
CA ALA A 399 26.36 45.25 0.34
C ALA A 399 25.49 44.04 0.78
N LEU A 400 25.10 43.97 2.06
CA LEU A 400 24.20 42.97 2.62
C LEU A 400 23.12 43.61 3.49
N ALA A 401 21.89 43.06 3.41
CA ALA A 401 20.80 43.34 4.34
C ALA A 401 20.11 42.03 4.76
N THR A 402 19.49 42.00 5.93
CA THR A 402 18.83 40.80 6.48
C THR A 402 17.67 41.20 7.39
N GLY A 403 16.74 40.27 7.61
CA GLY A 403 15.65 40.51 8.54
C GLY A 403 14.91 39.25 8.97
N ARG A 404 14.10 39.44 10.01
CA ARG A 404 13.16 38.46 10.54
C ARG A 404 11.83 39.11 10.87
N ALA A 405 10.74 38.36 10.74
CA ALA A 405 9.42 38.77 11.17
C ALA A 405 8.66 37.61 11.82
N ASP A 406 7.81 37.97 12.77
CA ASP A 406 6.86 37.12 13.47
C ASP A 406 5.44 37.55 13.08
N ILE A 407 4.63 36.60 12.65
CA ILE A 407 3.21 36.79 12.36
C ILE A 407 2.41 35.86 13.28
N ALA A 408 1.84 36.42 14.36
CA ALA A 408 1.03 35.66 15.32
C ALA A 408 -0.45 35.72 14.91
N LEU A 409 -1.05 34.57 14.64
CA LEU A 409 -2.42 34.48 14.11
C LEU A 409 -3.45 34.54 15.24
N THR A 410 -4.46 35.38 15.01
CA THR A 410 -5.59 35.63 15.89
C THR A 410 -6.88 35.28 15.16
N ALA A 411 -8.00 35.13 15.87
CA ALA A 411 -9.29 34.84 15.25
C ALA A 411 -9.85 35.95 14.31
N GLN A 412 -9.13 37.06 14.09
CA GLN A 412 -9.56 38.19 13.26
C GLN A 412 -8.46 38.72 12.31
N GLY A 413 -7.38 37.97 12.10
CA GLY A 413 -6.19 38.42 11.35
C GLY A 413 -4.90 38.10 12.10
N ALA A 414 -3.87 38.92 11.98
CA ALA A 414 -2.58 38.68 12.64
C ALA A 414 -2.02 39.92 13.37
N GLN A 415 -1.27 39.67 14.45
CA GLN A 415 -0.33 40.64 15.01
C GLN A 415 1.06 40.40 14.41
N LEU A 416 1.68 41.48 13.94
CA LEU A 416 2.99 41.48 13.29
C LEU A 416 4.06 42.06 14.21
N SER A 417 5.26 41.49 14.19
CA SER A 417 6.48 42.18 14.62
C SER A 417 7.66 41.84 13.72
N HIS A 418 8.60 42.76 13.53
CA HIS A 418 9.76 42.52 12.66
C HIS A 418 11.04 43.17 13.18
N GLN A 419 12.17 42.71 12.66
CA GLN A 419 13.51 43.27 12.87
C GLN A 419 14.32 43.20 11.57
N SER A 420 15.10 44.25 11.26
CA SER A 420 15.97 44.27 10.06
C SER A 420 17.22 45.15 10.26
N TRP A 421 18.31 44.79 9.59
CA TRP A 421 19.60 45.50 9.63
C TRP A 421 20.43 45.17 8.36
N GLY A 422 21.56 45.82 8.18
CA GLY A 422 22.49 45.56 7.07
C GLY A 422 23.94 45.89 7.41
N THR A 423 24.79 46.02 6.39
CA THR A 423 26.23 46.32 6.55
C THR A 423 26.48 47.68 7.22
N THR A 424 25.66 48.68 6.87
CA THR A 424 25.64 50.03 7.46
C THR A 424 24.22 50.46 7.89
N LEU A 425 23.18 49.85 7.31
CA LEU A 425 21.78 50.03 7.65
C LEU A 425 21.52 49.67 9.12
N GLY A 426 21.35 50.70 9.94
CA GLY A 426 21.08 50.57 11.37
C GLY A 426 19.86 49.68 11.66
N PHE A 427 19.94 48.93 12.75
CA PHE A 427 18.88 48.06 13.24
C PHE A 427 17.57 48.83 13.41
N ALA A 428 16.49 48.28 12.86
CA ALA A 428 15.13 48.76 13.10
C ALA A 428 14.21 47.59 13.46
N ALA A 429 13.26 47.86 14.34
CA ALA A 429 12.21 46.95 14.74
C ALA A 429 10.88 47.69 14.89
N ALA A 430 9.77 47.03 14.56
CA ALA A 430 8.44 47.58 14.74
C ALA A 430 7.40 46.47 14.99
N VAL A 431 6.19 46.88 15.35
CA VAL A 431 5.00 46.04 15.52
C VAL A 431 3.84 46.61 14.69
N GLY A 432 2.90 45.75 14.32
CA GLY A 432 1.72 46.12 13.54
C GLY A 432 0.64 45.04 13.57
N SER A 433 -0.33 45.14 12.67
CA SER A 433 -1.37 44.13 12.49
C SER A 433 -1.74 43.99 11.01
N ALA A 434 -2.30 42.83 10.67
CA ALA A 434 -2.83 42.49 9.35
C ALA A 434 -4.27 41.99 9.50
N THR A 435 -5.15 42.35 8.56
CA THR A 435 -6.55 41.85 8.50
C THR A 435 -6.78 40.88 7.33
N ASP A 436 -5.70 40.37 6.73
CA ASP A 436 -5.73 39.36 5.68
C ASP A 436 -6.34 38.05 6.18
N ASP A 437 -7.32 37.52 5.45
CA ASP A 437 -7.94 36.23 5.76
C ASP A 437 -7.00 35.07 5.42
N TYR A 438 -6.24 34.63 6.41
CA TYR A 438 -5.32 33.50 6.28
C TYR A 438 -6.04 32.16 6.01
N ASN A 439 -7.35 32.05 6.25
CA ASN A 439 -8.12 30.83 5.99
C ASN A 439 -8.32 30.61 4.48
N ALA A 440 -8.43 31.69 3.69
CA ALA A 440 -8.49 31.67 2.23
C ALA A 440 -7.14 31.30 1.57
N GLY A 441 -6.06 31.22 2.36
CA GLY A 441 -4.69 31.08 1.86
C GLY A 441 -4.08 32.43 1.49
N LEU A 442 -2.76 32.53 1.58
CA LEU A 442 -2.04 33.79 1.39
C LEU A 442 -0.65 33.57 0.79
N THR A 443 0.04 34.65 0.47
CA THR A 443 1.44 34.61 0.01
C THR A 443 2.29 35.50 0.91
N VAL A 444 3.42 34.98 1.38
CA VAL A 444 4.51 35.80 1.91
C VAL A 444 5.39 36.19 0.73
N ASP A 445 5.38 37.46 0.35
CA ASP A 445 6.05 37.96 -0.86
C ASP A 445 7.21 38.90 -0.49
N PHE A 446 8.39 38.60 -1.03
CA PHE A 446 9.63 39.34 -0.78
C PHE A 446 9.90 40.24 -1.98
N ARG A 447 9.94 41.55 -1.79
CA ARG A 447 10.09 42.54 -2.87
C ARG A 447 11.35 43.36 -2.72
N ALA A 448 11.95 43.72 -3.86
CA ALA A 448 13.10 44.63 -3.90
C ALA A 448 13.11 45.49 -5.19
N ASN A 449 13.86 46.59 -5.14
CA ASN A 449 14.26 47.38 -6.31
C ASN A 449 15.70 47.90 -6.12
N ALA A 450 16.38 48.27 -7.20
CA ALA A 450 17.63 49.03 -7.16
C ALA A 450 17.36 50.48 -7.54
N ALA A 451 17.88 51.46 -6.78
CA ALA A 451 17.66 52.87 -7.09
C ALA A 451 18.39 53.31 -8.37
N GLN A 452 19.48 52.62 -8.73
CA GLN A 452 20.31 52.93 -9.90
C GLN A 452 20.26 51.80 -10.92
N SER A 453 20.06 52.16 -12.19
CA SER A 453 20.03 51.18 -13.30
C SER A 453 21.39 50.52 -13.50
N GLY A 454 21.40 49.19 -13.63
CA GLY A 454 22.62 48.37 -13.77
C GLY A 454 23.11 47.76 -12.45
N GLU A 455 22.63 48.24 -11.30
CA GLU A 455 22.82 47.56 -10.02
C GLU A 455 21.76 46.47 -9.82
N THR A 456 22.04 45.50 -8.94
CA THR A 456 21.17 44.34 -8.73
C THR A 456 21.01 44.02 -7.24
N VAL A 457 19.76 43.77 -6.80
CA VAL A 457 19.44 43.24 -5.48
C VAL A 457 19.01 41.78 -5.62
N THR A 458 19.60 40.89 -4.84
CA THR A 458 19.35 39.45 -4.88
C THR A 458 18.87 38.94 -3.53
N LEU A 459 17.76 38.21 -3.49
CA LEU A 459 17.32 37.46 -2.32
C LEU A 459 18.14 36.16 -2.24
N LYS A 460 19.20 36.19 -1.43
CA LYS A 460 20.18 35.09 -1.32
C LYS A 460 19.58 33.86 -0.67
N ASN A 461 18.76 34.05 0.36
CA ASN A 461 17.89 33.01 0.89
C ASN A 461 16.62 33.62 1.49
N PHE A 462 15.61 32.77 1.67
CA PHE A 462 14.51 33.01 2.60
C PHE A 462 14.09 31.69 3.25
N THR A 463 13.42 31.78 4.39
CA THR A 463 12.73 30.66 5.04
C THR A 463 11.49 31.16 5.77
N VAL A 464 10.39 30.43 5.62
CA VAL A 464 9.10 30.66 6.26
C VAL A 464 8.73 29.40 7.04
N ILE A 465 8.52 29.53 8.34
CA ILE A 465 8.26 28.42 9.26
C ILE A 465 6.94 28.69 9.99
N ARG A 466 5.99 27.77 9.91
CA ARG A 466 4.86 27.74 10.84
C ARG A 466 5.31 27.04 12.11
N LEU A 467 5.31 27.77 13.21
CA LEU A 467 5.05 27.22 14.53
C LEU A 467 3.52 27.13 14.61
N PRO A 468 2.90 25.94 14.74
CA PRO A 468 1.45 25.83 14.84
C PRO A 468 0.87 26.44 16.13
#